data_AF-A0A943KDW9-F1
#
_entry.id   AF-A0A943KDW9-F1
#
_cell.length_a   1.000
_cell.length_b   1.000
_cell.length_c   1.000
_cell.angle_alpha   90.00
_cell.angle_beta   90.00
_cell.angle_gamma   90.00
#
_symmetry.space_group_name_H-M   'P 1'
#
loop_
_entity.id
_entity.type
_entity.pdbx_description
1 polymer ?
#
loop_
_entity_poly.entity_id
_entity_poly.type
_entity_poly.pdbx_seq_one_letter_code
_entity_poly.pdbx_strand_id
1 'polypeptide(L)'
;MTADQVYGLIDFPLFLILGESLIVQYFPRRNYFWIRAVICSIAVIAFNFLRDFSYVPIGWLNSAIQTTFPLITFALSLIGLSICFKATIPSILLAGTVGYCIQNFSYCLMSIIRISIGFDQSLWYYVIAILAPIFCLTYFTTYFIYLRNKDLKIGIDKIQEKRQILITLMALAGISILSCYAMMTSSKFNSKGMWYCTYSFDMIVGIIIVTTELELLRSRKNAIDKMKVQTLWEIDKKTMPKMLKTWILSMLRCTI
;
A
#
# COMPACT_ATOMS: atom_id res chain seq x y z
N MET A 1 4.40 10.85 29.38
CA MET A 1 4.40 9.91 28.24
C MET A 1 4.77 8.54 28.76
N THR A 2 3.86 7.58 28.73
CA THR A 2 4.22 6.17 28.96
C THR A 2 4.93 5.62 27.72
N ALA A 3 5.76 4.59 27.87
CA ALA A 3 6.45 3.98 26.73
C ALA A 3 5.45 3.55 25.62
N ASP A 4 4.24 3.11 25.97
CA ASP A 4 3.16 2.81 25.02
C ASP A 4 2.75 3.99 24.11
N GLN A 5 2.81 5.23 24.62
CA GLN A 5 2.49 6.43 23.84
C GLN A 5 3.61 6.79 22.86
N VAL A 6 4.87 6.64 23.29
CA VAL A 6 6.05 6.94 22.47
C VAL A 6 6.18 5.96 21.30
N TYR A 7 5.90 4.66 21.52
CA TYR A 7 5.93 3.66 20.44
C TYR A 7 4.77 3.86 19.45
N GLY A 8 3.54 4.09 19.92
CA GLY A 8 2.40 4.34 19.03
C GLY A 8 2.57 5.53 18.06
N LEU A 9 3.44 6.50 18.38
CA LEU A 9 3.78 7.66 17.54
C LEU A 9 4.83 7.35 16.47
N ILE A 10 5.78 6.46 16.77
CA ILE A 10 6.86 6.10 15.84
C ILE A 10 6.40 4.94 14.93
N ASP A 11 5.61 4.03 15.49
CA ASP A 11 5.18 2.80 14.84
C ASP A 11 4.44 3.08 13.53
N PHE A 12 3.44 3.98 13.56
CA PHE A 12 2.63 4.26 12.38
C PHE A 12 3.47 4.71 11.16
N PRO A 13 4.23 5.82 11.22
CA PRO A 13 5.00 6.30 10.07
C PRO A 13 6.12 5.33 9.67
N LEU A 14 6.75 4.64 10.64
CA LEU A 14 7.82 3.70 10.36
C LEU A 14 7.31 2.48 9.60
N PHE A 15 6.20 1.90 10.04
CA PHE A 15 5.58 0.76 9.35
C PHE A 15 4.98 1.17 8.00
N LEU A 16 4.44 2.38 7.86
CA LEU A 16 4.00 2.90 6.58
C LEU A 16 5.17 2.98 5.57
N ILE A 17 6.29 3.58 5.98
CA ILE A 17 7.51 3.67 5.16
C ILE A 17 8.04 2.28 4.80
N LEU A 18 8.03 1.34 5.74
CA LEU A 18 8.39 -0.06 5.45
C LEU A 18 7.43 -0.68 4.43
N GLY A 19 6.13 -0.38 4.51
CA GLY A 19 5.12 -0.94 3.60
C GLY A 19 5.33 -0.42 2.18
N GLU A 20 5.55 0.89 2.06
CA GLU A 20 5.90 1.55 0.81
C GLU A 20 7.19 0.99 0.20
N SER A 21 8.20 0.71 1.05
CA SER A 21 9.51 0.18 0.64
C SER A 21 9.40 -1.12 -0.17
N LEU A 22 8.38 -1.95 0.10
CA LEU A 22 8.12 -3.20 -0.62
C LEU A 22 7.83 -2.98 -2.11
N ILE A 23 7.23 -1.85 -2.47
CA ILE A 23 6.90 -1.50 -3.86
C ILE A 23 7.99 -0.62 -4.46
N VAL A 24 8.43 0.42 -3.76
CA VAL A 24 9.34 1.42 -4.31
C VAL A 24 10.77 0.90 -4.53
N GLN A 25 11.11 -0.28 -4.00
CA GLN A 25 12.35 -0.98 -4.36
C GLN A 25 12.51 -1.21 -5.88
N TYR A 26 11.41 -1.20 -6.63
CA TYR A 26 11.40 -1.34 -8.08
C TYR A 26 11.50 0.00 -8.83
N PHE A 27 11.53 1.14 -8.13
CA PHE A 27 11.55 2.46 -8.74
C PHE A 27 12.96 2.99 -8.99
N PRO A 28 13.19 3.71 -10.10
CA PRO A 28 14.44 4.41 -10.33
C PRO A 28 14.62 5.53 -9.30
N ARG A 29 15.75 5.52 -8.61
CA ARG A 29 16.11 6.50 -7.56
C ARG A 29 16.54 7.84 -8.18
N ARG A 30 16.28 8.95 -7.48
CA ARG A 30 16.85 10.27 -7.81
C ARG A 30 18.25 10.44 -7.22
N ASN A 31 18.98 11.45 -7.69
CA ASN A 31 20.27 11.82 -7.12
C ASN A 31 20.10 12.21 -5.64
N TYR A 32 21.11 11.89 -4.81
CA TYR A 32 21.08 12.10 -3.36
C TYR A 32 19.93 11.38 -2.64
N PHE A 33 19.55 10.21 -3.14
CA PHE A 33 18.44 9.39 -2.61
C PHE A 33 18.47 9.25 -1.08
N TRP A 34 19.61 8.82 -0.52
CA TRP A 34 19.71 8.56 0.92
C TRP A 34 19.48 9.79 1.78
N ILE A 35 20.04 10.95 1.38
CA ILE A 35 19.85 12.21 2.10
C ILE A 35 18.37 12.63 2.05
N ARG A 36 17.75 12.56 0.86
CA ARG A 36 16.33 12.88 0.68
C ARG A 36 15.44 11.96 1.48
N ALA A 37 15.71 10.66 1.45
CA ALA A 37 14.96 9.65 2.19
C ALA A 37 15.02 9.91 3.69
N VAL A 38 16.23 10.15 4.25
CA VAL A 38 16.39 10.46 5.69
C VAL A 38 15.64 11.73 6.07
N ILE A 39 15.78 12.82 5.29
CA ILE A 39 15.08 14.08 5.57
C ILE A 39 13.55 13.89 5.52
N CYS A 40 13.04 13.21 4.49
CA CYS A 40 11.61 12.95 4.36
C CYS A 40 11.09 12.04 5.49
N SER A 41 11.82 10.99 5.86
CA SER A 41 11.44 10.12 6.98
C SER A 41 11.42 10.87 8.31
N ILE A 42 12.43 11.70 8.59
CA ILE A 42 12.46 12.55 9.78
C ILE A 42 11.27 13.51 9.77
N ALA A 43 10.95 14.15 8.64
CA ALA A 43 9.81 15.06 8.55
C ALA A 43 8.46 14.37 8.80
N VAL A 44 8.26 13.17 8.24
CA VAL A 44 7.03 12.37 8.45
C VAL A 44 6.92 11.94 9.92
N ILE A 45 8.01 11.46 10.52
CA ILE A 45 8.03 11.06 11.93
C ILE A 45 7.81 12.27 12.85
N ALA A 46 8.50 13.39 12.60
CA ALA A 46 8.37 14.63 13.35
C ALA A 46 6.94 15.19 13.29
N PHE A 47 6.28 15.09 12.13
CA PHE A 47 4.88 15.49 12.01
C PHE A 47 3.97 14.65 12.90
N ASN A 48 4.20 13.34 13.00
CA ASN A 48 3.36 12.49 13.85
C ASN A 48 3.54 12.80 15.35
N PHE A 49 4.69 13.31 15.77
CA PHE A 49 4.88 13.81 17.14
C PHE A 49 3.97 15.00 17.48
N LEU A 50 3.54 15.80 16.49
CA LEU A 50 2.61 16.91 16.71
C LEU A 50 1.19 16.43 17.10
N ARG A 51 0.85 15.16 16.84
CA ARG A 51 -0.47 14.56 17.16
C ARG A 51 -0.78 14.60 18.65
N ASP A 52 0.23 14.43 19.49
CA ASP A 52 0.06 14.42 20.95
C ASP A 52 -0.08 15.83 21.53
N PHE A 53 0.42 16.85 20.82
CA PHE A 53 0.26 18.25 21.20
C PHE A 53 -1.05 18.85 20.67
N SER A 54 -1.75 18.18 19.75
CA SER A 54 -2.98 18.67 19.12
C SER A 54 -4.27 18.30 19.85
N TYR A 55 -4.20 17.95 21.14
CA TYR A 55 -5.40 17.64 21.92
C TYR A 55 -6.30 18.87 22.06
N VAL A 56 -7.57 18.72 21.70
CA VAL A 56 -8.59 19.76 21.87
C VAL A 56 -9.69 19.22 22.79
N PRO A 57 -10.13 19.95 23.83
CA PRO A 57 -11.14 19.48 24.79
C PRO A 57 -12.57 19.38 24.21
N ILE A 58 -12.75 19.62 22.90
CA ILE A 58 -14.02 19.49 22.19
C ILE A 58 -14.07 18.12 21.53
N GLY A 59 -14.90 17.20 22.06
CA GLY A 59 -14.87 15.77 21.69
C GLY A 59 -14.99 15.45 20.20
N TRP A 60 -15.91 16.10 19.47
CA TRP A 60 -16.08 15.89 18.03
C TRP A 60 -14.91 16.44 17.21
N LEU A 61 -14.36 17.60 17.62
CA LEU A 61 -13.22 18.23 16.97
C LEU A 61 -11.94 17.44 17.22
N ASN A 62 -11.74 16.93 18.44
CA ASN A 62 -10.64 16.04 18.76
C ASN A 62 -10.69 14.75 17.92
N SER A 63 -11.87 14.13 17.78
CA SER A 63 -12.06 12.96 16.92
C SER A 63 -11.74 13.24 15.45
N ALA A 64 -12.18 14.40 14.94
CA ALA A 64 -11.87 14.83 13.58
C ALA A 64 -10.36 15.06 13.40
N ILE A 65 -9.69 15.70 14.35
CA ILE A 65 -8.23 15.93 14.32
C ILE A 65 -7.49 14.59 14.32
N GLN A 66 -7.84 13.67 15.24
CA GLN A 66 -7.18 12.37 15.37
C GLN A 66 -7.35 11.48 14.13
N THR A 67 -8.49 11.56 13.43
CA THR A 67 -8.71 10.85 12.16
C THR A 67 -8.00 11.52 10.97
N THR A 68 -7.74 12.83 11.03
CA THR A 68 -7.06 13.57 9.95
C THR A 68 -5.54 13.38 9.97
N PHE A 69 -4.92 13.18 11.15
CA PHE A 69 -3.47 13.01 11.28
C PHE A 69 -2.88 11.86 10.43
N PRO A 70 -3.45 10.65 10.44
CA PRO A 70 -3.01 9.55 9.56
C PRO A 70 -3.08 9.91 8.07
N LEU A 71 -4.11 10.65 7.64
CA LEU A 71 -4.28 11.07 6.25
C LEU A 71 -3.20 12.09 5.83
N ILE A 72 -2.87 13.05 6.70
CA ILE A 72 -1.80 14.01 6.43
C ILE A 72 -0.44 13.30 6.45
N THR A 73 -0.23 12.36 7.37
CA THR A 73 0.99 11.55 7.43
C THR A 73 1.19 10.74 6.15
N PHE A 74 0.12 10.15 5.62
CA PHE A 74 0.11 9.49 4.32
C PHE A 74 0.39 10.45 3.16
N ALA A 75 -0.21 11.64 3.15
CA ALA A 75 0.09 12.64 2.12
C ALA A 75 1.57 13.07 2.16
N LEU A 76 2.14 13.24 3.36
CA LEU A 76 3.56 13.55 3.54
C LEU A 76 4.47 12.41 3.08
N SER A 77 4.10 11.14 3.33
CA SER A 77 4.86 9.99 2.83
C SER A 77 4.88 9.95 1.30
N LEU A 78 3.73 10.16 0.65
CA LEU A 78 3.62 10.27 -0.82
C LEU A 78 4.49 11.40 -1.39
N ILE A 79 4.49 12.58 -0.75
CA ILE A 79 5.36 13.70 -1.12
C ILE A 79 6.83 13.26 -0.99
N GLY A 80 7.19 12.60 0.11
CA GLY A 80 8.53 12.04 0.32
C GLY A 80 8.95 11.09 -0.81
N LEU A 81 8.07 10.17 -1.20
CA LEU A 81 8.30 9.26 -2.32
C LEU A 81 8.53 10.01 -3.64
N SER A 82 7.75 11.07 -3.90
CA SER A 82 7.89 11.89 -5.12
C SER A 82 9.23 12.63 -5.20
N ILE A 83 9.79 13.02 -4.05
CA ILE A 83 11.09 13.70 -3.93
C ILE A 83 12.24 12.70 -4.08
N CYS A 84 12.05 11.45 -3.65
CA CYS A 84 13.07 10.40 -3.63
C CYS A 84 13.17 9.61 -4.95
N PHE A 85 12.06 9.39 -5.65
CA PHE A 85 12.00 8.50 -6.82
C PHE A 85 11.62 9.22 -8.12
N LYS A 86 12.09 8.69 -9.26
CA LYS A 86 11.72 9.14 -10.62
C LYS A 86 10.51 8.35 -11.13
N ALA A 87 9.40 8.40 -10.38
CA ALA A 87 8.17 7.70 -10.73
C ALA A 87 7.04 8.70 -11.06
N THR A 88 6.06 8.27 -11.85
CA THR A 88 4.85 9.06 -12.12
C THR A 88 3.95 9.12 -10.88
N ILE A 89 3.07 10.14 -10.81
CA ILE A 89 2.12 10.29 -9.70
C ILE A 89 1.30 9.02 -9.45
N PRO A 90 0.70 8.36 -10.46
CA PRO A 90 -0.10 7.16 -10.23
C PRO A 90 0.72 5.97 -9.67
N SER A 91 1.99 5.85 -10.07
CA SER A 91 2.92 4.86 -9.50
C SER A 91 3.25 5.12 -8.04
N ILE A 92 3.42 6.39 -7.66
CA ILE A 92 3.65 6.80 -6.27
C ILE A 92 2.39 6.53 -5.43
N LEU A 93 1.21 6.88 -5.96
CA LEU A 93 -0.08 6.61 -5.32
C LEU A 93 -0.29 5.12 -5.09
N LEU A 94 -0.02 4.29 -6.09
CA LEU A 94 -0.05 2.84 -5.95
C LEU A 94 0.84 2.36 -4.78
N ALA A 95 2.11 2.79 -4.78
CA ALA A 95 3.07 2.35 -3.75
C ALA A 95 2.62 2.77 -2.35
N GLY A 96 2.12 4.00 -2.22
CA GLY A 96 1.53 4.50 -0.98
C GLY A 96 0.30 3.69 -0.58
N THR A 97 -0.71 3.57 -1.44
CA THR A 97 -1.97 2.89 -1.14
C THR A 97 -1.74 1.44 -0.73
N VAL A 98 -0.89 0.71 -1.46
CA VAL A 98 -0.53 -0.67 -1.09
C VAL A 98 0.20 -0.70 0.25
N GLY A 99 1.18 0.18 0.47
CA GLY A 99 1.90 0.27 1.75
C GLY A 99 0.98 0.57 2.93
N TYR A 100 0.07 1.53 2.77
CA TYR A 100 -0.93 1.92 3.75
C TYR A 100 -1.91 0.78 4.06
N CYS A 101 -2.39 0.05 3.05
CA CYS A 101 -3.28 -1.10 3.27
C CYS A 101 -2.58 -2.24 4.01
N ILE A 102 -1.31 -2.56 3.71
CA ILE A 102 -0.53 -3.58 4.42
C ILE A 102 -0.32 -3.18 5.89
N GLN A 103 0.03 -1.91 6.11
CA GLN A 103 0.21 -1.35 7.43
C GLN A 103 -1.11 -1.38 8.24
N ASN A 104 -2.22 -0.94 7.64
CA ASN A 104 -3.55 -0.96 8.27
C ASN A 104 -3.99 -2.39 8.60
N PHE A 105 -3.75 -3.34 7.70
CA PHE A 105 -4.04 -4.76 7.95
C PHE A 105 -3.27 -5.28 9.17
N SER A 106 -1.98 -4.96 9.25
CA SER A 106 -1.11 -5.36 10.37
C SER A 106 -1.58 -4.75 11.69
N TYR A 107 -1.98 -3.48 11.67
CA TYR A 107 -2.53 -2.78 12.82
C TYR A 107 -3.87 -3.37 13.29
N CYS A 108 -4.77 -3.70 12.37
CA CYS A 108 -6.06 -4.33 12.69
C CYS A 108 -5.86 -5.71 13.31
N LEU A 109 -4.99 -6.54 12.74
CA LEU A 109 -4.65 -7.86 13.28
C LEU A 109 -4.04 -7.77 14.68
N MET A 110 -3.11 -6.84 14.87
CA MET A 110 -2.51 -6.54 16.17
C MET A 110 -3.58 -6.09 17.18
N SER A 111 -4.52 -5.24 16.78
CA SER A 111 -5.59 -4.74 17.65
C SER A 111 -6.54 -5.87 18.08
N ILE A 112 -6.90 -6.77 17.17
CA ILE A 112 -7.69 -7.97 17.47
C ILE A 112 -7.00 -8.85 18.52
N ILE A 113 -5.71 -9.13 18.34
CA ILE A 113 -4.92 -9.94 19.28
C ILE A 113 -4.82 -9.25 20.64
N ARG A 114 -4.58 -7.93 20.65
CA ARG A 114 -4.51 -7.13 21.88
C ARG A 114 -5.82 -7.15 22.67
N ILE A 115 -6.97 -7.03 21.99
CA ILE A 115 -8.29 -7.11 22.64
C ILE A 115 -8.55 -8.51 23.22
N SER A 116 -8.01 -9.55 22.57
CA SER A 116 -8.17 -10.95 23.00
C SER A 116 -7.35 -11.28 24.25
N ILE A 117 -6.10 -10.82 24.31
CA ILE A 117 -5.15 -11.13 25.38
C ILE A 117 -5.32 -10.19 26.59
N GLY A 118 -5.91 -9.01 26.38
CA GLY A 118 -6.05 -7.98 27.41
C GLY A 118 -4.90 -6.97 27.38
N PHE A 119 -5.13 -5.80 28.00
CA PHE A 119 -4.24 -4.63 27.90
C PHE A 119 -3.11 -4.61 28.95
N ASP A 120 -3.12 -5.52 29.92
CA ASP A 120 -2.21 -5.50 31.10
C ASP A 120 -0.85 -6.20 30.85
N GLN A 121 -0.41 -6.28 29.60
CA GLN A 121 0.83 -6.95 29.25
C GLN A 121 2.04 -6.02 29.38
N SER A 122 3.20 -6.58 29.74
CA SER A 122 4.45 -5.81 29.74
C SER A 122 4.79 -5.31 28.34
N LEU A 123 5.38 -4.12 28.25
CA LEU A 123 5.75 -3.49 26.97
C LEU A 123 6.65 -4.38 26.10
N TRP A 124 7.64 -5.04 26.71
CA TRP A 124 8.55 -5.94 25.99
C TRP A 124 7.82 -7.15 25.40
N TYR A 125 6.84 -7.69 26.13
CA TYR A 125 5.98 -8.73 25.62
C TYR A 125 5.15 -8.24 24.42
N TYR A 126 4.59 -7.03 24.51
CA TYR A 126 3.86 -6.43 23.39
C TYR A 126 4.74 -6.27 22.13
N VAL A 127 5.96 -5.76 22.27
CA VAL A 127 6.85 -5.54 21.13
C VAL A 127 7.34 -6.86 20.52
N ILE A 128 7.85 -7.78 21.36
CA ILE A 128 8.53 -9.00 20.89
C ILE A 128 7.53 -10.10 20.51
N ALA A 129 6.44 -10.28 21.26
CA ALA A 129 5.51 -11.38 21.06
C ALA A 129 4.33 -11.02 20.15
N ILE A 130 3.97 -9.73 20.03
CA ILE A 130 2.80 -9.29 19.25
C ILE A 130 3.23 -8.44 18.05
N LEU A 131 3.84 -7.28 18.29
CA LEU A 131 4.13 -6.29 17.25
C LEU A 131 5.08 -6.85 16.17
N ALA A 132 6.31 -7.22 16.56
CA ALA A 132 7.33 -7.66 15.61
C ALA A 132 6.90 -8.90 14.81
N PRO A 133 6.35 -9.97 15.42
CA PRO A 133 5.91 -11.15 14.67
C PRO A 133 4.79 -10.84 13.67
N ILE A 134 3.80 -10.03 14.05
CA ILE A 134 2.68 -9.67 13.16
C ILE A 134 3.20 -8.90 11.96
N PHE A 135 3.97 -7.84 12.17
CA PHE A 135 4.49 -7.02 11.08
C PHE A 135 5.47 -7.80 10.20
N CYS A 136 6.34 -8.63 10.77
CA CYS A 136 7.18 -9.52 9.97
C CYS A 136 6.35 -10.49 9.14
N LEU A 137 5.35 -11.14 9.73
CA LEU A 137 4.50 -12.13 9.05
C LEU A 137 3.70 -11.49 7.91
N THR A 138 3.03 -10.36 8.16
CA THR A 138 2.18 -9.70 7.16
C THR A 138 3.01 -9.18 6.00
N TYR A 139 4.14 -8.52 6.26
CA TYR A 139 4.99 -7.96 5.20
C TYR A 139 5.68 -9.06 4.40
N PHE A 140 6.13 -10.12 5.06
CA PHE A 140 6.69 -11.30 4.40
C PHE A 140 5.64 -12.00 3.53
N THR A 141 4.44 -12.22 4.07
CA THR A 141 3.33 -12.86 3.32
C THR A 141 2.94 -12.04 2.11
N THR A 142 2.79 -10.72 2.27
CA THR A 142 2.50 -9.82 1.15
C THR A 142 3.60 -9.85 0.10
N TYR A 143 4.87 -9.84 0.51
CA TYR A 143 5.98 -9.96 -0.42
C TYR A 143 5.90 -11.26 -1.24
N PHE A 144 5.68 -12.41 -0.59
CA PHE A 144 5.67 -13.71 -1.26
C PHE A 144 4.44 -13.93 -2.16
N ILE A 145 3.25 -13.55 -1.73
CA ILE A 145 2.00 -13.75 -2.48
C ILE A 145 1.92 -12.78 -3.66
N TYR A 146 2.25 -11.52 -3.42
CA TYR A 146 1.93 -10.45 -4.36
C TYR A 146 3.15 -9.98 -5.16
N LEU A 147 4.29 -9.78 -4.51
CA LEU A 147 5.43 -9.02 -5.05
C LEU A 147 6.60 -9.87 -5.55
N ARG A 148 6.67 -11.15 -5.17
CA ARG A 148 7.70 -12.09 -5.60
C ARG A 148 7.70 -12.32 -7.10
N ASN A 149 6.54 -12.18 -7.74
CA ASN A 149 6.43 -12.34 -9.19
C ASN A 149 7.28 -11.27 -9.90
N LYS A 150 8.30 -11.75 -10.62
CA LYS A 150 9.23 -10.93 -11.42
C LYS A 150 8.50 -10.03 -12.42
N ASP A 151 7.24 -10.35 -12.72
CA ASP A 151 6.43 -9.59 -13.64
C ASP A 151 6.21 -8.14 -13.24
N LEU A 152 6.19 -7.86 -11.94
CA LEU A 152 6.05 -6.53 -11.37
C LEU A 152 7.33 -5.68 -11.53
N LYS A 153 8.48 -6.25 -11.87
CA LYS A 153 9.72 -5.45 -12.01
C LYS A 153 9.73 -4.51 -13.21
N ILE A 154 8.87 -4.73 -14.20
CA ILE A 154 8.94 -4.04 -15.49
C ILE A 154 7.81 -3.02 -15.57
N GLY A 155 8.16 -1.73 -15.46
CA GLY A 155 7.29 -0.61 -15.83
C GLY A 155 6.32 -0.10 -14.75
N ILE A 156 6.43 -0.54 -13.49
CA ILE A 156 5.63 0.05 -12.39
C ILE A 156 5.98 1.53 -12.21
N ASP A 157 7.18 1.98 -12.53
CA ASP A 157 7.60 3.38 -12.41
C ASP A 157 6.89 4.35 -13.40
N LYS A 158 6.22 3.82 -14.44
CA LYS A 158 5.64 4.59 -15.56
C LYS A 158 4.13 4.43 -15.70
N ILE A 159 3.42 4.06 -14.63
CA ILE A 159 1.97 3.87 -14.71
C ILE A 159 1.30 5.24 -14.84
N GLN A 160 0.38 5.37 -15.79
CA GLN A 160 -0.35 6.62 -16.04
C GLN A 160 -1.87 6.47 -15.84
N GLU A 161 -2.30 5.41 -15.16
CA GLU A 161 -3.72 5.10 -14.99
C GLU A 161 -4.40 6.08 -14.04
N LYS A 162 -5.28 6.93 -14.59
CA LYS A 162 -6.15 7.80 -13.78
C LYS A 162 -7.03 7.01 -12.79
N ARG A 163 -7.30 5.73 -13.08
CA ARG A 163 -8.06 4.82 -12.20
C ARG A 163 -7.38 4.60 -10.84
N GLN A 164 -6.05 4.70 -10.75
CA GLN A 164 -5.32 4.56 -9.47
C GLN A 164 -5.62 5.70 -8.50
N ILE A 165 -5.89 6.91 -9.02
CA ILE A 165 -6.33 8.04 -8.20
C ILE A 165 -7.69 7.71 -7.57
N LEU A 166 -8.61 7.14 -8.35
CA LEU A 166 -9.93 6.73 -7.86
C LEU A 166 -9.83 5.62 -6.80
N ILE A 167 -9.03 4.58 -7.05
CA ILE A 167 -8.86 3.48 -6.09
C ILE A 167 -8.21 3.97 -4.79
N THR A 168 -7.21 4.84 -4.89
CA THR A 168 -6.59 5.49 -3.71
C THR A 168 -7.61 6.32 -2.93
N LEU A 169 -8.45 7.10 -3.61
CA LEU A 169 -9.52 7.87 -2.96
C LEU A 169 -10.55 6.95 -2.28
N MET A 170 -10.96 5.86 -2.93
CA MET A 170 -11.86 4.87 -2.35
C MET A 170 -11.23 4.18 -1.13
N ALA A 171 -9.94 3.88 -1.17
CA ALA A 171 -9.20 3.29 -0.07
C ALA A 171 -9.17 4.22 1.16
N LEU A 172 -8.79 5.48 0.94
CA LEU A 172 -8.73 6.49 2.00
C LEU A 172 -10.12 6.77 2.58
N ALA A 173 -11.15 6.92 1.73
CA ALA A 173 -12.52 7.14 2.18
C ALA A 173 -13.05 5.94 2.97
N GLY A 174 -12.87 4.72 2.47
CA GLY A 174 -13.31 3.49 3.13
C GLY A 174 -12.69 3.34 4.51
N ILE A 175 -11.36 3.39 4.59
CA ILE A 175 -10.62 3.21 5.86
C ILE A 175 -10.96 4.34 6.85
N SER A 176 -11.13 5.59 6.38
CA SER A 176 -11.49 6.72 7.24
C SER A 176 -12.92 6.59 7.79
N ILE A 177 -13.88 6.19 6.96
CA ILE A 177 -15.28 5.98 7.39
C ILE A 177 -15.35 4.85 8.42
N LEU A 178 -14.67 3.73 8.16
CA LEU A 178 -14.65 2.58 9.07
C LEU A 178 -13.94 2.91 10.39
N SER A 179 -12.82 3.64 10.35
CA SER A 179 -12.12 4.10 11.55
C SER A 179 -12.98 5.06 12.38
N CYS A 180 -13.69 5.99 11.72
CA CYS A 180 -14.61 6.90 12.38
C CYS A 180 -15.80 6.14 12.99
N TYR A 181 -16.33 5.16 12.26
CA TYR A 181 -17.38 4.29 12.74
C TYR A 181 -16.91 3.57 14.01
N ALA A 182 -15.77 2.88 13.98
CA ALA A 182 -15.17 2.20 15.14
C ALA A 182 -15.08 3.11 16.38
N MET A 183 -14.59 4.35 16.21
CA MET A 183 -14.49 5.31 17.30
C MET A 183 -15.87 5.71 17.85
N MET A 184 -16.84 6.01 16.99
CA MET A 184 -18.19 6.38 17.43
C MET A 184 -18.90 5.23 18.15
N THR A 185 -18.78 4.00 17.65
CA THR A 185 -19.41 2.83 18.27
C THR A 185 -18.73 2.43 19.58
N SER A 186 -17.41 2.62 19.70
CA SER A 186 -16.68 2.39 20.96
C SER A 186 -17.20 3.21 22.14
N SER A 187 -17.66 4.44 21.87
CA SER A 187 -18.21 5.34 22.89
C SER A 187 -19.61 4.96 23.38
N LYS A 188 -20.37 4.18 22.58
CA LYS A 188 -21.78 3.85 22.85
C LYS A 188 -22.01 2.40 23.27
N PHE A 189 -21.19 1.48 22.80
CA PHE A 189 -21.35 0.05 23.08
C PHE A 189 -20.00 -0.53 23.50
N ASN A 190 -19.90 -0.90 24.77
CA ASN A 190 -18.70 -1.50 25.35
C ASN A 190 -18.61 -3.00 25.01
N SER A 191 -18.82 -3.39 23.74
CA SER A 191 -18.82 -4.78 23.31
C SER A 191 -17.54 -5.09 22.50
N LYS A 192 -16.70 -5.98 23.04
CA LYS A 192 -15.50 -6.50 22.34
C LYS A 192 -15.84 -7.05 20.95
N GLY A 193 -17.03 -7.63 20.80
CA GLY A 193 -17.55 -8.15 19.53
C GLY A 193 -17.54 -7.13 18.39
N MET A 194 -17.91 -5.87 18.66
CA MET A 194 -17.99 -4.87 17.61
C MET A 194 -16.62 -4.42 17.11
N TRP A 195 -15.63 -4.35 18.01
CA TRP A 195 -14.23 -4.10 17.63
C TRP A 195 -13.70 -5.21 16.72
N TYR A 196 -13.98 -6.49 17.02
CA TYR A 196 -13.61 -7.59 16.14
C TYR A 196 -14.25 -7.46 14.75
N CYS A 197 -15.55 -7.12 14.68
CA CYS A 197 -16.24 -6.92 13.41
C CYS A 197 -15.64 -5.77 12.59
N THR A 198 -15.39 -4.61 13.21
CA THR A 198 -14.88 -3.44 12.48
C THR A 198 -13.45 -3.67 11.98
N TYR A 199 -12.54 -4.17 12.82
CA TYR A 199 -11.17 -4.46 12.39
C TYR A 199 -11.09 -5.58 11.34
N SER A 200 -11.95 -6.60 11.45
CA SER A 200 -12.00 -7.65 10.43
C SER A 200 -12.51 -7.11 9.08
N PHE A 201 -13.49 -6.21 9.10
CA PHE A 201 -13.99 -5.59 7.89
C PHE A 201 -12.94 -4.67 7.24
N ASP A 202 -12.21 -3.88 8.03
CA ASP A 202 -11.09 -3.06 7.56
C ASP A 202 -9.99 -3.89 6.90
N MET A 203 -9.68 -5.06 7.47
CA MET A 203 -8.73 -6.00 6.89
C MET A 203 -9.19 -6.53 5.53
N ILE A 204 -10.48 -6.91 5.41
CA ILE A 204 -11.06 -7.40 4.15
C ILE A 204 -11.02 -6.31 3.08
N VAL A 205 -11.44 -5.09 3.41
CA VAL A 205 -11.41 -3.94 2.50
C VAL A 205 -9.96 -3.66 2.04
N GLY A 206 -9.01 -3.68 2.98
CA GLY A 206 -7.59 -3.50 2.67
C GLY A 206 -7.04 -4.55 1.71
N ILE A 207 -7.38 -5.83 1.89
CA ILE A 207 -6.99 -6.90 0.96
C ILE A 207 -7.59 -6.66 -0.42
N ILE A 208 -8.89 -6.35 -0.51
CA ILE A 208 -9.57 -6.12 -1.79
C ILE A 208 -8.91 -4.97 -2.56
N ILE A 209 -8.54 -3.89 -1.89
CA ILE A 209 -7.85 -2.76 -2.50
C ILE A 209 -6.48 -3.19 -3.03
N VAL A 210 -5.68 -3.89 -2.22
CA VAL A 210 -4.35 -4.37 -2.63
C VAL A 210 -4.45 -5.32 -3.82
N THR A 211 -5.37 -6.27 -3.80
CA THR A 211 -5.58 -7.20 -4.92
C THR A 211 -6.00 -6.46 -6.18
N THR A 212 -6.94 -5.52 -6.06
CA THR A 212 -7.45 -4.74 -7.20
C THR A 212 -6.35 -3.89 -7.84
N GLU A 213 -5.56 -3.19 -7.02
CA GLU A 213 -4.43 -2.39 -7.50
C GLU A 213 -3.41 -3.25 -8.25
N LEU A 214 -3.00 -4.38 -7.67
CA LEU A 214 -2.00 -5.25 -8.28
C LEU A 214 -2.52 -5.98 -9.53
N GLU A 215 -3.78 -6.38 -9.57
CA GLU A 215 -4.39 -6.95 -10.77
C GLU A 215 -4.50 -5.94 -11.91
N LEU A 216 -4.81 -4.68 -11.60
CA LEU A 216 -4.83 -3.60 -12.59
C LEU A 216 -3.46 -3.43 -13.26
N LEU A 217 -2.37 -3.56 -12.48
CA LEU A 217 -1.01 -3.56 -13.01
C LEU A 217 -0.72 -4.75 -13.90
N ARG A 218 -1.06 -5.96 -13.44
CA ARG A 218 -0.83 -7.20 -14.20
C ARG A 218 -1.58 -7.15 -15.53
N SER A 219 -2.84 -6.73 -15.51
CA SER A 219 -3.67 -6.57 -16.72
C SER A 219 -3.04 -5.59 -17.72
N ARG A 220 -2.51 -4.46 -17.25
CA ARG A 220 -1.85 -3.46 -18.10
C ARG A 220 -0.56 -3.98 -18.71
N LYS A 221 0.27 -4.66 -17.91
CA LYS A 221 1.48 -5.30 -18.43
C LYS A 221 1.13 -6.27 -19.56
N ASN A 222 0.15 -7.14 -19.35
CA ASN A 222 -0.28 -8.11 -20.34
C ASN A 222 -0.78 -7.43 -21.64
N ALA A 223 -1.48 -6.29 -21.52
CA ALA A 223 -1.90 -5.50 -22.68
C ALA A 223 -0.72 -4.91 -23.46
N ILE A 224 0.28 -4.35 -22.76
CA ILE A 224 1.49 -3.78 -23.38
C ILE A 224 2.30 -4.88 -24.08
N ASP A 225 2.49 -6.01 -23.43
CA ASP A 225 3.25 -7.14 -23.99
C ASP A 225 2.52 -7.72 -25.21
N LYS A 226 1.18 -7.81 -25.18
CA LYS A 226 0.38 -8.21 -26.35
C LYS A 226 0.54 -7.23 -27.52
N MET A 227 0.54 -5.92 -27.27
CA MET A 227 0.77 -4.91 -28.32
C MET A 227 2.18 -5.00 -28.93
N LYS A 228 3.21 -5.25 -28.10
CA LYS A 228 4.58 -5.47 -28.59
C LYS A 228 4.68 -6.70 -29.49
N VAL A 229 4.05 -7.81 -29.09
CA VAL A 229 4.02 -9.02 -29.91
C VAL A 229 3.27 -8.77 -31.23
N GLN A 230 2.15 -8.06 -31.20
CA GLN A 230 1.41 -7.70 -32.42
C GLN A 230 2.20 -6.81 -33.37
N THR A 231 2.90 -5.80 -32.84
CA THR A 231 3.74 -4.91 -33.65
C THR A 231 4.94 -5.62 -34.25
N LEU A 232 5.62 -6.49 -33.48
CA LEU A 232 6.69 -7.35 -34.00
C LEU A 232 6.17 -8.28 -35.10
N TRP A 233 5.01 -8.91 -34.89
CA TRP A 233 4.36 -9.74 -35.89
C TRP A 233 4.04 -8.99 -37.19
N GLU A 234 3.53 -7.75 -37.09
CA GLU A 234 3.26 -6.91 -38.26
C GLU A 234 4.52 -6.49 -38.99
N ILE A 235 5.60 -6.20 -38.27
CA ILE A 235 6.91 -5.91 -38.85
C ILE A 235 7.39 -7.14 -39.61
N ASP A 236 7.45 -8.31 -38.96
CA ASP A 236 7.88 -9.56 -39.59
C ASP A 236 7.06 -9.91 -40.83
N LYS A 237 5.74 -9.71 -40.79
CA LYS A 237 4.85 -9.92 -41.94
C LYS A 237 5.17 -9.01 -43.13
N LYS A 238 5.73 -7.81 -42.89
CA LYS A 238 6.17 -6.85 -43.91
C LYS A 238 7.59 -7.14 -44.41
N THR A 239 8.49 -7.60 -43.55
CA THR A 239 9.87 -7.99 -43.91
C THR A 239 9.97 -9.39 -44.51
N MET A 240 8.93 -10.23 -44.41
CA MET A 240 8.93 -11.55 -45.03
C MET A 240 9.09 -11.45 -46.57
N PRO A 241 10.13 -12.09 -47.15
CA PRO A 241 10.31 -12.11 -48.59
C PRO A 241 9.13 -12.83 -49.25
N LYS A 242 8.69 -12.34 -50.43
CA LYS A 242 7.51 -12.85 -51.16
C LYS A 242 7.49 -14.37 -51.28
N MET A 243 8.64 -15.03 -51.44
CA MET A 243 8.76 -16.50 -51.54
C MET A 243 8.38 -17.25 -50.25
N LEU A 244 8.71 -16.72 -49.07
CA LEU A 244 8.37 -17.36 -47.79
C LEU A 244 6.86 -17.26 -47.50
N LYS A 245 6.26 -16.16 -47.93
CA LYS A 245 4.82 -15.88 -47.80
C LYS A 245 3.99 -16.88 -48.62
N THR A 246 4.41 -17.20 -49.84
CA THR A 246 3.78 -18.24 -50.68
C THR A 246 3.99 -19.64 -50.11
N TRP A 247 5.16 -19.93 -49.55
CA TRP A 247 5.48 -21.24 -48.97
C TRP A 247 4.67 -21.57 -47.70
N ILE A 248 4.49 -20.59 -46.82
CA ILE A 248 3.65 -20.74 -45.62
C ILE A 248 2.17 -20.87 -46.00
N LEU A 249 1.70 -20.10 -46.97
CA LEU A 249 0.32 -20.19 -47.49
C LEU A 249 0.06 -21.52 -48.23
N SER A 250 1.06 -22.11 -48.90
CA SER A 250 0.95 -23.43 -49.51
C SER A 250 0.96 -24.55 -48.47
N MET A 251 1.79 -24.44 -47.41
CA MET A 251 1.76 -25.40 -46.30
C MET A 251 0.42 -25.41 -45.56
N LEU A 252 -0.12 -24.24 -45.24
CA LEU A 252 -1.43 -24.13 -44.56
C LEU A 252 -2.58 -24.69 -45.41
N ARG A 253 -2.48 -24.63 -46.75
CA ARG A 253 -3.43 -25.27 -47.67
C ARG A 253 -3.27 -26.78 -47.82
N CYS A 254 -2.12 -27.36 -47.46
CA CYS A 254 -1.91 -28.81 -47.51
C CYS A 254 -2.39 -29.54 -46.24
N THR A 255 -2.78 -28.80 -45.20
CA THR A 255 -3.29 -29.34 -43.92
C THR A 255 -4.81 -29.26 -43.75
N ILE A 256 -5.55 -28.81 -44.77
CA ILE A 256 -7.02 -28.93 -44.87
C ILE A 256 -7.31 -29.90 -46.00
#